data_AF-A0A8J4UE35-F1
#
_entry.id   AF-A0A8J4UE35-F1
#
_cell.length_a   1.000
_cell.length_b   1.000
_cell.length_c   1.000
_cell.angle_alpha   90.00
_cell.angle_beta   90.00
_cell.angle_gamma   90.00
#
_symmetry.space_group_name_H-M   'P 1'
#
loop_
_entity.id
_entity.type
_entity.pdbx_description
1 polymer ?
#
loop_
_entity_poly.entity_id
_entity_poly.type
_entity_poly.pdbx_seq_one_letter_code
_entity_poly.pdbx_strand_id
1 'polypeptide(L)'
;MAVQKAEEQAKRLLKMPPVLPERQPIEDVLCEDKILEGMDTAKYVFTDITYNIPHRERFIVVREPNGVLRKASWEERDRLIQVYFPRDGRKLTVPPIFKEENLKIMFGQNRHEEVLNYCLAQCEPDSADFKQVHTLTYEDIEKHGKYELLRSTCLFGGLVWHLVSSRRIDGLLLDMLQRTLLQDAVDLVHLFNLVHPQSDVALQSQQATGIDLLQVYADCESQKPAIKLALQSYKQAMEVTSA
;
A
#
# COMPACT_ATOMS: atom_id res chain seq x y z
N MET A 1 5.04 33.09 8.88
CA MET A 1 3.63 32.92 8.48
C MET A 1 3.46 32.17 7.15
N ALA A 2 4.07 32.57 6.03
CA ALA A 2 3.90 31.85 4.76
C ALA A 2 4.48 30.41 4.79
N VAL A 3 5.68 30.24 5.38
CA VAL A 3 6.34 28.93 5.53
C VAL A 3 5.50 27.98 6.39
N GLN A 4 5.03 28.43 7.55
CA GLN A 4 4.16 27.61 8.43
C GLN A 4 2.86 27.18 7.75
N LYS A 5 2.23 28.05 6.96
CA LYS A 5 1.03 27.69 6.18
C LYS A 5 1.36 26.63 5.11
N ALA A 6 2.51 26.76 4.45
CA ALA A 6 2.97 25.78 3.48
C ALA A 6 3.25 24.42 4.14
N GLU A 7 3.87 24.41 5.33
CA GLU A 7 4.10 23.18 6.11
C GLU A 7 2.79 22.50 6.53
N GLU A 8 1.80 23.26 7.00
CA GLU A 8 0.49 22.72 7.35
C GLU A 8 -0.22 22.13 6.13
N GLN A 9 -0.14 22.79 4.98
CA GLN A 9 -0.69 22.28 3.73
C GLN A 9 0.05 21.01 3.27
N ALA A 10 1.37 20.98 3.37
CA ALA A 10 2.18 19.80 3.04
C ALA A 10 1.80 18.61 3.93
N LYS A 11 1.63 18.82 5.24
CA LYS A 11 1.15 17.76 6.17
C LYS A 11 -0.20 17.18 5.77
N ARG A 12 -1.11 18.00 5.24
CA ARG A 12 -2.42 17.52 4.73
C ARG A 12 -2.27 16.69 3.47
N LEU A 13 -1.39 17.08 2.55
CA LEU A 13 -1.11 16.35 1.31
C LEU A 13 -0.36 15.03 1.57
N LEU A 14 0.51 15.00 2.58
CA LEU A 14 1.27 13.83 3.00
C LEU A 14 0.48 12.86 3.89
N LYS A 15 -0.83 13.08 4.07
CA LYS A 15 -1.68 12.14 4.81
C LYS A 15 -1.68 10.79 4.09
N MET A 16 -1.12 9.78 4.75
CA MET A 16 -0.99 8.44 4.18
C MET A 16 -2.35 7.79 3.97
N PRO A 17 -2.56 7.09 2.84
CA PRO A 17 -3.77 6.31 2.62
C PRO A 17 -3.83 5.12 3.61
N PRO A 18 -5.03 4.70 4.05
CA PRO A 18 -5.16 3.57 4.96
C PRO A 18 -4.77 2.26 4.26
N VAL A 19 -4.04 1.40 4.96
CA VAL A 19 -3.74 0.04 4.52
C VAL A 19 -4.83 -0.90 5.02
N LEU A 20 -5.55 -1.56 4.11
CA LEU A 20 -6.67 -2.44 4.42
C LEU A 20 -6.38 -3.91 4.03
N PRO A 21 -6.98 -4.89 4.73
CA PRO A 21 -7.00 -6.28 4.26
C PRO A 21 -7.79 -6.39 2.95
N GLU A 22 -7.61 -7.52 2.26
CA GLU A 22 -8.30 -7.75 0.99
C GLU A 22 -9.76 -8.08 1.29
N ARG A 23 -10.67 -7.44 0.56
CA ARG A 23 -12.10 -7.68 0.71
C ARG A 23 -12.44 -9.09 0.28
N GLN A 24 -13.34 -9.74 1.02
CA GLN A 24 -13.85 -11.06 0.65
C GLN A 24 -14.88 -10.92 -0.49
N PRO A 25 -14.95 -11.89 -1.42
CA PRO A 25 -15.98 -11.93 -2.45
C PRO A 25 -17.40 -11.88 -1.87
N ILE A 26 -18.32 -11.27 -2.61
CA ILE A 26 -19.74 -11.23 -2.24
C ILE A 26 -20.45 -12.36 -2.98
N GLU A 27 -20.88 -13.38 -2.25
CA GLU A 27 -21.65 -14.51 -2.77
C GLU A 27 -22.95 -14.63 -1.98
N ASP A 28 -23.86 -13.68 -2.22
CA ASP A 28 -25.14 -13.60 -1.50
C ASP A 28 -26.31 -13.61 -2.48
N VAL A 29 -27.15 -14.63 -2.35
CA VAL A 29 -28.36 -14.85 -3.17
C VAL A 29 -29.58 -14.47 -2.34
N LEU A 30 -30.34 -13.50 -2.83
CA LEU A 30 -31.52 -12.97 -2.16
C LEU A 30 -32.79 -13.77 -2.48
N CYS A 31 -32.95 -14.19 -3.74
CA CYS A 31 -34.13 -14.91 -4.22
C CYS A 31 -33.80 -15.74 -5.46
N GLU A 32 -34.51 -16.86 -5.66
CA GLU A 32 -34.43 -17.69 -6.86
C GLU A 32 -35.82 -17.91 -7.46
N ASP A 33 -36.09 -17.28 -8.60
CA ASP A 33 -37.39 -17.33 -9.27
C ASP A 33 -37.28 -18.10 -10.58
N LYS A 34 -37.36 -19.45 -10.52
CA LYS A 34 -37.17 -20.33 -11.70
C LYS A 34 -38.18 -20.08 -12.83
N ILE A 35 -39.32 -19.45 -12.54
CA ILE A 35 -40.32 -19.08 -13.56
C ILE A 35 -39.76 -18.04 -14.54
N LEU A 36 -38.77 -17.26 -14.12
CA LEU A 36 -38.12 -16.24 -14.94
C LEU A 36 -36.98 -16.81 -15.80
N GLU A 37 -36.61 -18.09 -15.62
CA GLU A 37 -35.53 -18.73 -16.36
C GLU A 37 -35.83 -18.76 -17.86
N GLY A 38 -34.89 -18.23 -18.66
CA GLY A 38 -34.99 -18.22 -20.13
C GLY A 38 -35.91 -17.16 -20.73
N MET A 39 -36.50 -16.27 -19.92
CA MET A 39 -37.29 -15.14 -20.45
C MET A 39 -36.42 -14.01 -21.03
N ASP A 40 -35.24 -13.79 -20.46
CA ASP A 40 -34.29 -12.77 -20.90
C ASP A 40 -32.95 -13.41 -21.27
N THR A 41 -32.20 -12.75 -22.18
CA THR A 41 -30.86 -13.20 -22.61
C THR A 41 -29.72 -12.51 -21.88
N ALA A 42 -30.00 -11.37 -21.23
CA ALA A 42 -29.02 -10.55 -20.53
C ALA A 42 -29.41 -10.37 -19.06
N LYS A 43 -28.40 -10.14 -18.21
CA LYS A 43 -28.63 -9.79 -16.81
C LYS A 43 -29.04 -8.33 -16.65
N TYR A 44 -29.93 -8.07 -15.72
CA TYR A 44 -30.30 -6.70 -15.31
C TYR A 44 -29.61 -6.34 -14.01
N VAL A 45 -29.13 -5.10 -13.91
CA VAL A 45 -28.50 -4.61 -12.69
C VAL A 45 -29.26 -3.42 -12.15
N PHE A 46 -29.78 -3.57 -10.94
CA PHE A 46 -30.54 -2.54 -10.24
C PHE A 46 -29.63 -1.90 -9.19
N THR A 47 -29.50 -0.58 -9.24
CA THR A 47 -28.65 0.20 -8.34
C THR A 47 -29.50 1.24 -7.63
N ASP A 48 -29.50 1.24 -6.31
CA ASP A 48 -30.05 2.35 -5.54
C ASP A 48 -29.16 3.60 -5.74
N ILE A 49 -29.76 4.71 -6.19
CA ILE A 49 -29.06 5.98 -6.48
C ILE A 49 -29.38 7.08 -5.45
N THR A 50 -29.92 6.71 -4.28
CA THR A 50 -30.19 7.66 -3.19
C THR A 50 -28.92 8.37 -2.74
N TYR A 51 -28.92 9.71 -2.68
CA TYR A 51 -27.70 10.50 -2.45
C TYR A 51 -27.08 10.28 -1.06
N ASN A 52 -27.90 10.22 -0.01
CA ASN A 52 -27.43 10.23 1.38
C ASN A 52 -26.99 8.85 1.92
N ILE A 53 -26.69 7.88 1.03
CA ILE A 53 -26.28 6.52 1.43
C ILE A 53 -24.80 6.32 1.07
N PRO A 54 -23.95 5.91 2.04
CA PRO A 54 -22.56 5.59 1.77
C PRO A 54 -22.39 4.52 0.67
N HIS A 55 -21.38 4.68 -0.18
CA HIS A 55 -21.12 3.76 -1.28
C HIS A 55 -20.83 2.32 -0.85
N ARG A 56 -20.45 2.05 0.40
CA ARG A 56 -20.28 0.68 0.93
C ARG A 56 -21.58 0.02 1.39
N GLU A 57 -22.58 0.81 1.75
CA GLU A 57 -23.88 0.32 2.27
C GLU A 57 -24.98 0.29 1.21
N ARG A 58 -24.74 0.97 0.07
CA ARG A 58 -25.66 1.04 -1.07
C ARG A 58 -26.10 -0.34 -1.58
N PHE A 59 -27.38 -0.50 -1.87
CA PHE A 59 -27.91 -1.74 -2.44
C PHE A 59 -27.71 -1.78 -3.95
N ILE A 60 -27.03 -2.82 -4.42
CA ILE A 60 -26.86 -3.13 -5.84
C ILE A 60 -27.11 -4.62 -6.03
N VAL A 61 -28.09 -4.95 -6.85
CA VAL A 61 -28.54 -6.33 -7.08
C VAL A 61 -28.58 -6.64 -8.56
N VAL A 62 -28.28 -7.90 -8.88
CA VAL A 62 -28.22 -8.42 -10.24
C VAL A 62 -29.27 -9.49 -10.39
N ARG A 63 -30.13 -9.34 -11.39
CA ARG A 63 -31.04 -10.39 -11.84
C ARG A 63 -30.39 -11.12 -13.00
N GLU A 64 -30.05 -12.37 -12.78
CA GLU A 64 -29.46 -13.25 -13.79
C GLU A 64 -30.54 -13.88 -14.68
N PRO A 65 -30.21 -14.29 -15.92
CA PRO A 65 -31.14 -14.93 -16.86
C PRO A 65 -31.75 -16.25 -16.37
N ASN A 66 -31.14 -16.90 -15.37
CA ASN A 66 -31.63 -18.12 -14.73
C ASN A 66 -32.67 -17.83 -13.63
N GLY A 67 -33.10 -16.57 -13.47
CA GLY A 67 -34.07 -16.17 -12.47
C GLY A 67 -33.48 -15.89 -11.07
N VAL A 68 -32.17 -15.98 -10.88
CA VAL A 68 -31.52 -15.70 -9.59
C VAL A 68 -31.38 -14.19 -9.37
N LEU A 69 -31.79 -13.70 -8.20
CA LEU A 69 -31.50 -12.36 -7.69
C LEU A 69 -30.36 -12.45 -6.68
N ARG A 70 -29.20 -11.91 -7.03
CA ARG A 70 -28.02 -11.88 -6.15
C ARG A 70 -27.55 -10.46 -5.88
N LYS A 71 -26.73 -10.28 -4.85
CA LYS A 71 -25.94 -9.05 -4.71
C LYS A 71 -24.91 -8.94 -5.84
N ALA A 72 -24.63 -7.72 -6.26
CA ALA A 72 -23.58 -7.46 -7.24
C ALA A 72 -22.20 -7.83 -6.68
N SER A 73 -21.31 -8.31 -7.55
CA SER A 73 -19.90 -8.52 -7.19
C SER A 73 -19.24 -7.18 -6.88
N TRP A 74 -18.05 -7.21 -6.28
CA TRP A 74 -17.32 -5.98 -6.00
C TRP A 74 -16.92 -5.22 -7.27
N GLU A 75 -16.57 -5.92 -8.35
CA GLU A 75 -16.21 -5.33 -9.65
C GLU A 75 -17.43 -4.67 -10.29
N GLU A 76 -18.58 -5.34 -10.24
CA GLU A 76 -19.85 -4.80 -10.71
C GLU A 76 -20.23 -3.54 -9.92
N ARG A 77 -20.11 -3.61 -8.59
CA ARG A 77 -20.40 -2.51 -7.67
C ARG A 77 -19.52 -1.29 -7.94
N ASP A 78 -18.20 -1.47 -7.97
CA ASP A 78 -17.22 -0.41 -8.22
C ASP A 78 -17.47 0.29 -9.55
N ARG A 79 -17.76 -0.50 -10.60
CA ARG A 79 -18.08 0.03 -11.93
C ARG A 79 -19.38 0.83 -11.93
N LEU A 80 -20.44 0.31 -11.32
CA LEU A 80 -21.76 0.96 -11.31
C LEU A 80 -21.78 2.22 -10.46
N ILE A 81 -21.06 2.22 -9.33
CA ILE A 81 -20.86 3.44 -8.55
C ILE A 81 -20.22 4.50 -9.42
N GLN A 82 -19.18 4.19 -10.20
CA GLN A 82 -18.56 5.17 -11.10
C GLN A 82 -19.48 5.65 -12.22
N VAL A 83 -20.44 4.83 -12.69
CA VAL A 83 -21.44 5.25 -13.69
C VAL A 83 -22.37 6.33 -13.13
N TYR A 84 -22.94 6.10 -11.95
CA TYR A 84 -23.94 6.99 -11.36
C TYR A 84 -23.34 8.11 -10.50
N PHE A 85 -22.16 7.90 -9.93
CA PHE A 85 -21.41 8.80 -9.07
C PHE A 85 -19.96 8.91 -9.55
N PRO A 86 -19.72 9.62 -10.67
CA PRO A 86 -18.39 9.70 -11.26
C PRO A 86 -17.40 10.41 -10.33
N ARG A 87 -16.29 9.74 -10.04
CA ARG A 87 -15.12 10.32 -9.35
C ARG A 87 -14.04 10.70 -10.36
N ASP A 88 -13.44 11.86 -10.18
CA ASP A 88 -12.31 12.32 -11.00
C ASP A 88 -11.12 11.36 -10.91
N GLY A 89 -10.50 11.10 -12.05
CA GLY A 89 -9.36 10.18 -12.19
C GLY A 89 -9.75 8.70 -12.31
N ARG A 90 -10.97 8.29 -11.94
CA ARG A 90 -11.44 6.91 -12.06
C ARG A 90 -12.11 6.65 -13.41
N LYS A 91 -11.72 5.57 -14.08
CA LYS A 91 -12.31 5.10 -15.34
C LYS A 91 -13.22 3.89 -15.09
N LEU A 92 -14.23 3.71 -15.95
CA LEU A 92 -15.16 2.57 -15.90
C LEU A 92 -14.46 1.24 -16.21
N THR A 93 -13.52 1.27 -17.15
CA THR A 93 -12.68 0.15 -17.50
C THR A 93 -11.30 0.32 -16.89
N VAL A 94 -10.72 -0.79 -16.42
CA VAL A 94 -9.38 -0.79 -15.84
C VAL A 94 -8.38 -0.33 -16.91
N PRO A 95 -7.60 0.73 -16.66
CA PRO A 95 -6.58 1.22 -17.58
C PRO A 95 -5.54 0.14 -17.91
N PRO A 96 -5.06 0.05 -19.16
CA PRO A 96 -4.08 -0.96 -19.56
C PRO A 96 -2.72 -0.80 -18.88
N ILE A 97 -2.43 0.36 -18.26
CA ILE A 97 -1.19 0.62 -17.51
C ILE A 97 -0.94 -0.40 -16.39
N PHE A 98 -2.00 -0.96 -15.81
CA PHE A 98 -1.89 -1.93 -14.72
C PHE A 98 -1.58 -3.37 -15.19
N LYS A 99 -1.50 -3.60 -16.50
CA LYS A 99 -0.99 -4.88 -17.02
C LYS A 99 0.50 -4.99 -16.73
N GLU A 100 0.96 -6.18 -16.35
CA GLU A 100 2.35 -6.41 -15.95
C GLU A 100 3.40 -5.94 -16.97
N GLU A 101 3.12 -6.13 -18.27
CA GLU A 101 3.99 -5.68 -19.35
C GLU A 101 4.19 -4.16 -19.34
N ASN A 102 3.12 -3.41 -19.10
CA ASN A 102 3.14 -1.95 -19.05
C ASN A 102 3.74 -1.43 -17.74
N LEU A 103 3.48 -2.13 -16.62
CA LEU A 103 4.11 -1.81 -15.34
C LEU A 103 5.64 -1.88 -15.44
N LYS A 104 6.19 -2.92 -16.08
CA LYS A 104 7.64 -3.05 -16.29
C LYS A 104 8.23 -1.86 -17.06
N ILE A 105 7.51 -1.33 -18.05
CA ILE A 105 7.92 -0.13 -18.81
C ILE A 105 7.95 1.09 -17.88
N MET A 106 6.91 1.28 -17.07
CA MET A 106 6.83 2.40 -16.11
C MET A 106 7.95 2.33 -15.05
N PHE A 107 8.23 1.13 -14.54
CA PHE A 107 9.31 0.89 -13.57
C PHE A 107 10.69 1.14 -14.16
N GLY A 108 10.90 0.78 -15.44
CA GLY A 108 12.11 1.10 -16.19
C GLY A 108 12.36 2.60 -16.33
N GLN A 109 11.30 3.41 -16.28
CA GLN A 109 11.35 4.88 -16.34
C GLN A 109 11.37 5.55 -14.95
N ASN A 110 11.45 4.78 -13.85
CA ASN A 110 11.36 5.28 -12.47
C ASN A 110 10.05 6.02 -12.14
N ARG A 111 8.94 5.67 -12.82
CA ARG A 111 7.63 6.32 -12.65
C ARG A 111 6.75 5.57 -11.64
N HIS A 112 7.35 5.07 -10.56
CA HIS A 112 6.67 4.29 -9.52
C HIS A 112 5.60 5.11 -8.79
N GLU A 113 5.92 6.36 -8.42
CA GLU A 113 4.98 7.27 -7.78
C GLU A 113 3.73 7.48 -8.63
N GLU A 114 3.90 7.69 -9.94
CA GLU A 114 2.78 7.87 -10.86
C GLU A 114 1.88 6.64 -10.92
N VAL A 115 2.45 5.43 -11.00
CA VAL A 115 1.69 4.17 -10.99
C VAL A 115 0.83 4.06 -9.72
N LEU A 116 1.41 4.34 -8.56
CA LEU A 116 0.70 4.29 -7.28
C LEU A 116 -0.39 5.37 -7.17
N ASN A 117 -0.12 6.59 -7.64
CA ASN A 117 -1.11 7.67 -7.69
C ASN A 117 -2.28 7.33 -8.63
N TYR A 118 -2.01 6.74 -9.80
CA TYR A 118 -3.06 6.25 -10.68
C TYR A 118 -3.87 5.13 -10.02
N CYS A 119 -3.20 4.22 -9.30
CA CYS A 119 -3.87 3.13 -8.58
C CYS A 119 -4.81 3.66 -7.49
N LEU A 120 -4.36 4.63 -6.69
CA LEU A 120 -5.18 5.30 -5.66
C LEU A 120 -6.43 6.00 -6.21
N ALA A 121 -6.36 6.52 -7.44
CA ALA A 121 -7.50 7.14 -8.10
C ALA A 121 -8.46 6.10 -8.71
N GLN A 122 -7.91 5.02 -9.27
CA GLN A 122 -8.66 4.03 -10.04
C GLN A 122 -9.35 2.97 -9.15
N CYS A 123 -8.65 2.48 -8.13
CA CYS A 123 -9.02 1.29 -7.36
C CYS A 123 -9.38 1.65 -5.91
N GLU A 124 -10.20 0.81 -5.30
CA GLU A 124 -10.45 0.89 -3.86
C GLU A 124 -9.28 0.24 -3.08
N PRO A 125 -8.90 0.76 -1.90
CA PRO A 125 -7.73 0.30 -1.16
C PRO A 125 -7.79 -1.15 -0.66
N ASP A 126 -8.98 -1.75 -0.62
CA ASP A 126 -9.21 -3.15 -0.25
C ASP A 126 -9.40 -4.09 -1.45
N SER A 127 -9.29 -3.60 -2.69
CA SER A 127 -9.41 -4.42 -3.88
C SER A 127 -8.15 -5.26 -4.16
N ALA A 128 -8.34 -6.41 -4.80
CA ALA A 128 -7.24 -7.28 -5.23
C ALA A 128 -6.27 -6.54 -6.18
N ASP A 129 -6.81 -5.82 -7.18
CA ASP A 129 -6.02 -5.05 -8.14
C ASP A 129 -5.15 -3.98 -7.45
N PHE A 130 -5.70 -3.28 -6.46
CA PHE A 130 -4.97 -2.27 -5.69
C PHE A 130 -3.75 -2.91 -5.01
N LYS A 131 -3.98 -4.02 -4.31
CA LYS A 131 -2.93 -4.76 -3.61
C LYS A 131 -1.88 -5.31 -4.56
N GLN A 132 -2.29 -5.89 -5.68
CA GLN A 132 -1.36 -6.44 -6.66
C GLN A 132 -0.44 -5.36 -7.21
N VAL A 133 -0.98 -4.22 -7.65
CA VAL A 133 -0.18 -3.11 -8.20
C VAL A 133 0.77 -2.53 -7.15
N HIS A 134 0.28 -2.30 -5.93
CA HIS A 134 1.11 -1.80 -4.83
C HIS A 134 2.25 -2.77 -4.49
N THR A 135 1.95 -4.07 -4.30
CA THR A 135 2.95 -5.09 -4.04
C THR A 135 4.00 -5.14 -5.14
N LEU A 136 3.60 -5.26 -6.42
CA LEU A 136 4.55 -5.30 -7.54
C LEU A 136 5.46 -4.08 -7.60
N THR A 137 4.91 -2.90 -7.31
CA THR A 137 5.67 -1.65 -7.28
C THR A 137 6.68 -1.64 -6.13
N TYR A 138 6.26 -2.08 -4.94
CA TYR A 138 7.14 -2.15 -3.77
C TYR A 138 8.26 -3.19 -3.94
N GLU A 139 7.95 -4.34 -4.56
CA GLU A 139 8.96 -5.35 -4.90
C GLU A 139 10.01 -4.80 -5.86
N ASP A 140 9.59 -4.04 -6.89
CA ASP A 140 10.54 -3.43 -7.82
C ASP A 140 11.41 -2.35 -7.16
N ILE A 141 10.83 -1.56 -6.26
CA ILE A 141 11.55 -0.55 -5.47
C ILE A 141 12.61 -1.20 -4.59
N GLU A 142 12.26 -2.26 -3.83
CA GLU A 142 13.24 -2.98 -3.01
C GLU A 142 14.35 -3.53 -3.92
N LYS A 143 13.97 -4.33 -4.93
CA LYS A 143 14.92 -5.02 -5.79
C LYS A 143 16.00 -4.10 -6.38
N HIS A 144 15.65 -2.85 -6.69
CA HIS A 144 16.56 -1.87 -7.28
C HIS A 144 17.01 -0.75 -6.33
N GLY A 145 16.64 -0.81 -5.04
CA GLY A 145 16.99 0.20 -4.04
C GLY A 145 16.44 1.61 -4.32
N LYS A 146 15.28 1.73 -4.97
CA LYS A 146 14.71 3.01 -5.44
C LYS A 146 13.85 3.72 -4.40
N TYR A 147 14.25 3.67 -3.13
CA TYR A 147 13.48 4.19 -1.99
C TYR A 147 13.19 5.69 -2.06
N GLU A 148 14.15 6.45 -2.62
CA GLU A 148 14.06 7.91 -2.72
C GLU A 148 12.83 8.38 -3.52
N LEU A 149 12.37 7.57 -4.48
CA LEU A 149 11.21 7.91 -5.31
C LEU A 149 9.94 8.15 -4.48
N LEU A 150 9.81 7.51 -3.32
CA LEU A 150 8.62 7.63 -2.47
C LEU A 150 8.86 8.41 -1.17
N ARG A 151 10.10 8.75 -0.81
CA ARG A 151 10.48 9.25 0.53
C ARG A 151 9.68 10.47 0.99
N SER A 152 9.43 11.43 0.09
CA SER A 152 8.67 12.67 0.38
C SER A 152 7.23 12.62 -0.13
N THR A 153 6.61 11.44 -0.12
CA THR A 153 5.23 11.23 -0.61
C THR A 153 4.36 10.59 0.46
N CYS A 154 3.03 10.69 0.32
CA CYS A 154 2.09 9.98 1.18
C CYS A 154 2.14 8.44 1.00
N LEU A 155 2.88 7.94 0.00
CA LEU A 155 2.99 6.53 -0.36
C LEU A 155 4.10 5.81 0.40
N PHE A 156 5.02 6.55 1.03
CA PHE A 156 6.17 5.97 1.75
C PHE A 156 5.74 5.02 2.86
N GLY A 157 4.72 5.39 3.64
CA GLY A 157 4.24 4.55 4.73
C GLY A 157 3.73 3.19 4.27
N GLY A 158 3.08 3.12 3.11
CA GLY A 158 2.63 1.85 2.53
C GLY A 158 3.80 0.93 2.17
N LEU A 159 4.88 1.49 1.61
CA LEU A 159 6.11 0.76 1.32
C LEU A 159 6.77 0.25 2.62
N VAL A 160 6.94 1.12 3.62
CA VAL A 160 7.54 0.75 4.91
C VAL A 160 6.73 -0.37 5.57
N TRP A 161 5.40 -0.23 5.60
CA TRP A 161 4.51 -1.24 6.17
C TRP A 161 4.63 -2.59 5.46
N HIS A 162 4.71 -2.60 4.13
CA HIS A 162 4.92 -3.81 3.33
C HIS A 162 6.25 -4.52 3.66
N LEU A 163 7.34 -3.75 3.75
CA LEU A 163 8.68 -4.29 4.04
C LEU A 163 8.78 -4.80 5.48
N VAL A 164 8.25 -4.06 6.46
CA VAL A 164 8.22 -4.48 7.87
C VAL A 164 7.37 -5.75 8.03
N SER A 165 6.17 -5.77 7.44
CA SER A 165 5.27 -6.93 7.53
C SER A 165 5.89 -8.20 6.93
N SER A 166 6.68 -8.05 5.86
CA SER A 166 7.38 -9.16 5.21
C SER A 166 8.79 -9.44 5.75
N ARG A 167 9.23 -8.77 6.82
CA ARG A 167 10.57 -8.87 7.42
C ARG A 167 11.72 -8.62 6.44
N ARG A 168 11.55 -7.65 5.52
CA ARG A 168 12.54 -7.30 4.49
C ARG A 168 12.94 -5.83 4.55
N ILE A 169 13.35 -5.37 5.72
CA ILE A 169 13.73 -3.97 5.93
C ILE A 169 15.21 -3.68 5.64
N ASP A 170 16.04 -4.70 5.42
CA ASP A 170 17.49 -4.58 5.21
C ASP A 170 17.88 -3.58 4.12
N GLY A 171 17.18 -3.59 2.98
CA GLY A 171 17.45 -2.65 1.88
C GLY A 171 17.16 -1.20 2.25
N LEU A 172 16.01 -0.95 2.87
CA LEU A 172 15.62 0.40 3.30
C LEU A 172 16.50 0.91 4.44
N LEU A 173 16.84 0.04 5.39
CA LEU A 173 17.74 0.36 6.50
C LEU A 173 19.12 0.77 5.99
N LEU A 174 19.67 0.03 5.03
CA LEU A 174 20.94 0.38 4.40
C LEU A 174 20.86 1.72 3.65
N ASP A 175 19.78 1.99 2.91
CA ASP A 175 19.58 3.28 2.22
C ASP A 175 19.52 4.45 3.22
N MET A 176 18.79 4.31 4.33
CA MET A 176 18.74 5.32 5.40
C MET A 176 20.11 5.57 6.02
N LEU A 177 20.86 4.50 6.31
CA LEU A 177 22.22 4.60 6.82
C LEU A 177 23.16 5.27 5.80
N GLN A 178 23.11 4.95 4.52
CA GLN A 178 23.95 5.61 3.51
C GLN A 178 23.64 7.10 3.37
N ARG A 179 22.42 7.53 3.71
CA ARG A 179 21.96 8.92 3.62
C ARG A 179 22.07 9.72 4.90
N THR A 180 22.71 9.22 5.95
CA THR A 180 22.81 9.92 7.26
C THR A 180 21.48 10.14 7.98
N LEU A 181 20.49 9.30 7.68
CA LEU A 181 19.17 9.30 8.32
C LEU A 181 19.14 8.32 9.49
N LEU A 182 19.98 8.59 10.50
CA LEU A 182 20.15 7.67 11.64
C LEU A 182 18.88 7.52 12.46
N GLN A 183 18.14 8.61 12.70
CA GLN A 183 16.90 8.55 13.48
C GLN A 183 15.83 7.73 12.76
N ASP A 184 15.65 7.93 11.45
CA ASP A 184 14.71 7.12 10.65
C ASP A 184 15.07 5.63 10.68
N ALA A 185 16.36 5.30 10.63
CA ALA A 185 16.85 3.93 10.73
C ALA A 185 16.50 3.30 12.09
N VAL A 186 16.68 4.05 13.18
CA VAL A 186 16.30 3.64 14.55
C VAL A 186 14.79 3.45 14.67
N ASP A 187 14.01 4.40 14.16
CA ASP A 187 12.54 4.33 14.18
C ASP A 187 12.00 3.15 13.35
N LEU A 188 12.67 2.81 12.25
CA LEU A 188 12.34 1.64 11.43
C LEU A 188 12.53 0.33 12.19
N VAL A 189 13.62 0.17 12.94
CA VAL A 189 13.87 -1.03 13.77
C VAL A 189 12.92 -1.06 14.96
N HIS A 190 12.59 0.09 15.57
CA HIS A 190 11.55 0.15 16.59
C HIS A 190 10.19 -0.32 16.04
N LEU A 191 9.78 0.16 14.87
CA LEU A 191 8.56 -0.29 14.22
C LEU A 191 8.59 -1.79 13.93
N PHE A 192 9.72 -2.32 13.47
CA PHE A 192 9.90 -3.76 13.27
C PHE A 192 9.67 -4.55 14.57
N ASN A 193 10.23 -4.11 15.69
CA ASN A 193 10.04 -4.76 16.99
C ASN A 193 8.58 -4.71 17.46
N LEU A 194 7.86 -3.61 17.20
CA LEU A 194 6.44 -3.48 17.52
C LEU A 194 5.57 -4.46 16.71
N VAL A 195 5.91 -4.66 15.42
CA VAL A 195 5.18 -5.59 14.55
C VAL A 195 5.54 -7.05 14.82
N HIS A 196 6.80 -7.32 15.21
CA HIS A 196 7.33 -8.66 15.47
C HIS A 196 7.86 -8.78 16.91
N PRO A 197 6.99 -8.75 17.95
CA PRO A 197 7.41 -8.73 19.35
C PRO A 197 8.10 -10.01 19.83
N GLN A 198 7.98 -11.10 19.08
CA GLN A 198 8.63 -12.39 19.36
C GLN A 198 9.95 -12.59 18.59
N SER A 199 10.39 -11.60 17.81
CA SER A 199 11.69 -11.68 17.12
C SER A 199 12.85 -11.62 18.12
N ASP A 200 13.98 -12.23 17.76
CA ASP A 200 15.20 -12.19 18.60
C ASP A 200 15.67 -10.76 18.83
N VAL A 201 15.50 -9.89 17.83
CA VAL A 201 15.79 -8.44 17.96
C VAL A 201 14.92 -7.82 19.05
N ALA A 202 13.61 -8.01 19.02
CA ALA A 202 12.70 -7.45 20.02
C ALA A 202 13.01 -7.95 21.43
N LEU A 203 13.40 -9.22 21.57
CA LEU A 203 13.76 -9.82 22.86
C LEU A 203 15.10 -9.30 23.40
N GLN A 204 16.10 -9.09 22.55
CA GLN A 204 17.45 -8.67 22.96
C GLN A 204 17.61 -7.14 23.05
N SER A 205 16.71 -6.37 22.46
CA SER A 205 16.82 -4.90 22.38
C SER A 205 16.01 -4.12 23.42
N GLN A 206 15.48 -4.77 24.46
CA GLN A 206 14.61 -4.13 25.47
C GLN A 206 15.22 -2.87 26.14
N GLN A 207 16.54 -2.77 26.21
CA GLN A 207 17.27 -1.63 26.77
C GLN A 207 18.18 -0.93 25.74
N ALA A 208 18.22 -1.42 24.50
CA ALA A 208 19.10 -0.88 23.47
C ALA A 208 18.48 0.37 22.83
N THR A 209 19.28 1.43 22.67
CA THR A 209 18.83 2.69 22.07
C THR A 209 19.81 3.16 21.01
N GLY A 210 19.33 3.91 20.02
CA GLY A 210 20.18 4.51 18.99
C GLY A 210 20.95 3.47 18.19
N ILE A 211 22.27 3.66 18.07
CA ILE A 211 23.14 2.78 17.26
C ILE A 211 23.16 1.35 17.82
N ASP A 212 23.08 1.18 19.13
CA ASP A 212 23.16 -0.15 19.74
C ASP A 212 21.94 -1.01 19.36
N LEU A 213 20.75 -0.40 19.23
CA LEU A 213 19.56 -1.07 18.69
C LEU A 213 19.80 -1.56 17.26
N LEU A 214 20.43 -0.74 16.42
CA LEU A 214 20.74 -1.11 15.03
C LEU A 214 21.77 -2.25 14.96
N GLN A 215 22.70 -2.31 15.93
CA GLN A 215 23.65 -3.41 16.04
C GLN A 215 22.96 -4.72 16.42
N VAL A 216 22.04 -4.70 17.40
CA VAL A 216 21.23 -5.89 17.74
C VAL A 216 20.46 -6.38 16.52
N TYR A 217 19.82 -5.48 15.76
CA TYR A 217 19.16 -5.85 14.52
C TYR A 217 20.12 -6.50 13.51
N ALA A 218 21.29 -5.89 13.31
CA ALA A 218 22.28 -6.37 12.36
C ALA A 218 22.86 -7.75 12.77
N ASP A 219 22.90 -8.07 14.05
CA ASP A 219 23.40 -9.33 14.57
C ASP A 219 22.35 -10.46 14.56
N CYS A 220 21.08 -10.15 14.84
CA CYS A 220 20.03 -11.17 14.96
C CYS A 220 19.27 -11.45 13.67
N GLU A 221 18.92 -10.42 12.87
CA GLU A 221 17.99 -10.56 11.73
C GLU A 221 18.63 -10.23 10.38
N SER A 222 19.58 -9.30 10.32
CA SER A 222 20.10 -8.85 9.02
C SER A 222 20.92 -9.91 8.30
N GLN A 223 20.65 -10.04 7.00
CA GLN A 223 21.41 -10.89 6.08
C GLN A 223 22.47 -10.11 5.31
N LYS A 224 22.54 -8.78 5.45
CA LYS A 224 23.44 -7.91 4.67
C LYS A 224 24.65 -7.46 5.52
N PRO A 225 25.87 -7.97 5.24
CA PRO A 225 27.10 -7.51 5.92
C PRO A 225 27.35 -6.00 5.78
N ALA A 226 26.84 -5.39 4.71
CA ALA A 226 26.92 -3.96 4.45
C ALA A 226 26.29 -3.11 5.56
N ILE A 227 25.27 -3.60 6.28
CA ILE A 227 24.66 -2.87 7.40
C ILE A 227 25.67 -2.74 8.54
N LYS A 228 26.36 -3.84 8.90
CA LYS A 228 27.39 -3.81 9.95
C LYS A 228 28.53 -2.87 9.61
N LEU A 229 28.99 -2.90 8.36
CA LEU A 229 30.02 -1.98 7.86
C LEU A 229 29.57 -0.52 7.93
N ALA A 230 28.34 -0.22 7.49
CA ALA A 230 27.80 1.14 7.58
C ALA A 230 27.75 1.64 9.04
N LEU A 231 27.29 0.79 9.98
CA LEU A 231 27.25 1.14 11.40
C LEU A 231 28.64 1.38 12.00
N GLN A 232 29.67 0.62 11.58
CA GLN A 232 31.06 0.86 11.99
C GLN A 232 31.56 2.22 11.50
N SER A 233 31.30 2.57 10.24
CA SER A 233 31.65 3.90 9.70
C SER A 233 30.97 5.04 10.46
N TYR A 234 29.71 4.85 10.88
CA TYR A 234 29.02 5.82 11.75
C TYR A 234 29.69 6.00 13.10
N LYS A 235 30.03 4.90 13.78
CA LYS A 235 30.70 4.96 15.09
C LYS A 235 32.03 5.72 14.99
N GLN A 236 32.83 5.40 13.97
CA GLN A 236 34.11 6.10 13.72
C GLN A 236 33.93 7.59 13.41
N ALA A 237 32.93 7.96 12.60
CA ALA A 237 32.67 9.37 12.30
C ALA A 237 32.23 10.18 13.53
N MET A 238 31.46 9.56 14.43
CA MET A 238 31.04 10.20 15.69
C MET A 238 32.20 10.38 16.68
N GLU A 239 33.11 9.41 16.76
CA GLU A 239 34.33 9.52 17.59
C GLU A 239 35.24 10.66 17.10
N VAL A 240 35.38 10.84 15.78
CA VAL A 240 36.15 11.95 15.21
C VAL A 240 35.49 13.31 15.42
N THR A 241 34.16 13.38 15.46
CA THR A 241 33.42 14.64 15.66
C THR A 241 33.35 15.06 17.14
N SER A 242 33.61 14.14 18.07
CA SER A 242 33.60 14.38 19.52
C SER A 242 34.99 14.64 20.12
N ALA A 243 36.05 14.52 19.31
CA ALA A 243 37.43 14.87 19.64
C ALA A 243 37.79 16.28 19.15
#